data_AF-A0AAQ3K701-F1
#
_entry.id   AF-A0AAQ3K701-F1
#
_cell.length_a   1.000
_cell.length_b   1.000
_cell.length_c   1.000
_cell.angle_alpha   90.00
_cell.angle_beta   90.00
_cell.angle_gamma   90.00
#
_symmetry.space_group_name_H-M   'P 1'
#
loop_
_entity.id
_entity.type
_entity.pdbx_description
1 polymer ?
#
loop_
_entity_poly.entity_id
_entity_poly.type
_entity_poly.pdbx_seq_one_letter_code
_entity_poly.pdbx_strand_id
1 'polypeptide(L)'
;MPLVKIIFEIHSKLKSHPAFSSLLSRYSAASVVHSKSSTSASFSIVASSRKGGRGMGRDSSSSSSVARAHRQGGRGGRGGMDRINALGRLLTRILRHQASDLKLDMRSDGFVRVHEILKLNTTTFAGVPLRLHTPEEVRVAVARDNKQRFTLSEEDGELLIRANQGHSITTVSTDDLLKPILSIDEAPVCVHGTYRRYLESILQSGLKRMKRLHVHFSSGLPMDGEVISGMRRDVDVLIYLDVEKALREGMELFVSDNKVILTEGFDGVVPARFFLKIETWPGREIISFRT
;
A
#
# COMPACT_ATOMS: atom_id res chain seq x y z
N MET A 1 -22.06 24.79 -3.89
CA MET A 1 -21.72 23.68 -4.79
C MET A 1 -21.04 24.06 -6.12
N PRO A 2 -21.30 25.19 -6.81
CA PRO A 2 -20.56 25.52 -8.04
C PRO A 2 -19.12 26.01 -7.80
N LEU A 3 -18.84 26.63 -6.65
CA LEU A 3 -17.53 27.22 -6.35
C LEU A 3 -16.40 26.19 -6.18
N VAL A 4 -16.66 25.03 -5.59
CA VAL A 4 -15.63 23.98 -5.38
C VAL A 4 -15.21 23.37 -6.72
N LYS A 5 -16.16 23.12 -7.64
CA LYS A 5 -15.88 22.69 -9.01
C LYS A 5 -15.04 23.72 -9.77
N ILE A 6 -15.37 25.01 -9.64
CA ILE A 6 -14.63 26.10 -10.29
C ILE A 6 -13.20 26.20 -9.72
N ILE A 7 -13.02 26.11 -8.40
CA ILE A 7 -11.69 26.15 -7.76
C ILE A 7 -10.85 24.95 -8.22
N PHE A 8 -11.41 23.74 -8.25
CA PHE A 8 -10.71 22.56 -8.75
C PHE A 8 -10.31 22.70 -10.21
N GLU A 9 -11.21 23.20 -11.07
CA GLU A 9 -10.92 23.42 -12.48
C GLU A 9 -9.86 24.51 -12.71
N ILE A 10 -9.86 25.58 -11.90
CA ILE A 10 -8.83 26.62 -11.93
C ILE A 10 -7.48 26.06 -11.45
N HIS A 11 -7.44 25.29 -10.37
CA HIS A 11 -6.20 24.67 -9.87
C HIS A 11 -5.63 23.64 -10.86
N SER A 12 -6.47 22.79 -11.45
CA SER A 12 -6.05 21.84 -12.49
C SER A 12 -5.47 22.56 -13.73
N LYS A 13 -6.10 23.66 -14.17
CA LYS A 13 -5.60 24.52 -15.25
C LYS A 13 -4.29 25.25 -14.89
N LEU A 14 -4.08 25.61 -13.62
CA LEU A 14 -2.84 26.24 -13.16
C LEU A 14 -1.67 25.24 -13.06
N LYS A 15 -1.92 24.00 -12.63
CA LYS A 15 -0.89 22.94 -12.56
C LYS A 15 -0.41 22.49 -13.94
N SER A 16 -1.27 22.54 -14.95
CA SER A 16 -0.93 22.22 -16.35
C SER A 16 -0.27 23.39 -17.11
N HIS A 17 -0.18 24.58 -16.50
CA HIS A 17 0.37 25.76 -17.16
C HIS A 17 1.92 25.78 -17.13
N PRO A 18 2.61 25.93 -18.28
CA PRO A 18 4.07 25.78 -18.39
C PRO A 18 4.90 26.76 -17.53
N ALA A 19 4.31 27.89 -17.13
CA ALA A 19 4.95 28.86 -16.25
C ALA A 19 5.13 28.35 -14.80
N PHE A 20 4.20 27.50 -14.31
CA PHE A 20 4.19 27.00 -12.93
C PHE A 20 5.24 25.90 -12.69
N SER A 21 5.44 25.04 -13.69
CA SER A 21 6.52 24.03 -13.74
C SER A 21 7.91 24.64 -13.54
N SER A 22 8.16 25.83 -14.11
CA SER A 22 9.45 26.53 -14.02
C SER A 22 9.76 27.14 -12.65
N LEU A 23 8.73 27.33 -11.80
CA LEU A 23 8.89 27.91 -10.46
C LEU A 23 9.34 26.85 -9.45
N LEU A 24 8.79 25.63 -9.54
CA LEU A 24 9.14 24.50 -8.67
C LEU A 24 10.59 24.04 -8.85
N SER A 25 11.14 24.12 -10.07
CA SER A 25 12.54 23.78 -10.34
C SER A 25 13.53 24.72 -9.63
N ARG A 26 13.17 25.98 -9.40
CA ARG A 26 14.07 26.98 -8.79
C ARG A 26 14.13 26.91 -7.27
N TYR A 27 13.09 26.39 -6.61
CA TYR A 27 13.06 26.25 -5.15
C TYR A 27 13.85 25.06 -4.62
N SER A 28 14.12 24.04 -5.44
CA SER A 28 14.86 22.84 -5.00
C SER A 28 16.38 23.02 -4.92
N ALA A 29 16.93 24.16 -5.37
CA ALA A 29 18.38 24.37 -5.50
C ALA A 29 19.05 25.06 -4.30
N ALA A 30 18.30 25.48 -3.27
CA ALA A 30 18.84 26.23 -2.15
C ALA A 30 18.60 25.51 -0.82
N SER A 31 19.46 24.53 -0.47
CA SER A 31 19.74 24.05 0.90
C SER A 31 20.79 22.93 0.91
N VAL A 32 22.09 23.26 0.86
CA VAL A 32 23.17 22.33 1.22
C VAL A 32 24.19 23.09 2.07
N VAL A 33 24.18 22.88 3.39
CA VAL A 33 25.34 23.15 4.26
C VAL A 33 25.45 22.05 5.32
N HIS A 34 26.69 21.60 5.53
CA HIS A 34 27.16 20.45 6.30
C HIS A 34 27.02 20.56 7.83
N SER A 35 26.95 19.41 8.50
CA SER A 35 27.73 19.17 9.73
C SER A 35 28.00 17.67 9.96
N LYS A 36 29.28 17.32 10.16
CA LYS A 36 29.80 15.98 10.51
C LYS A 36 29.82 15.81 12.03
N SER A 37 29.55 14.60 12.53
CA SER A 37 30.40 13.96 13.56
C SER A 37 30.06 12.47 13.77
N SER A 38 31.13 11.70 13.89
CA SER A 38 31.30 10.28 14.20
C SER A 38 30.81 9.84 15.58
N THR A 39 30.44 8.57 15.76
CA THR A 39 31.27 7.52 16.40
C THR A 39 30.57 6.15 16.37
N SER A 40 31.40 5.12 16.21
CA SER A 40 31.13 3.69 16.17
C SER A 40 31.12 3.04 17.55
N ALA A 41 30.33 1.98 17.76
CA ALA A 41 30.70 0.89 18.67
C ALA A 41 29.98 -0.41 18.29
N SER A 42 30.80 -1.42 17.96
CA SER A 42 30.45 -2.83 17.81
C SER A 42 30.67 -3.53 19.15
N PHE A 43 29.84 -4.53 19.49
CA PHE A 43 30.16 -5.49 20.55
C PHE A 43 29.91 -6.92 20.08
N SER A 44 30.93 -7.76 20.29
CA SER A 44 30.92 -9.20 20.05
C SER A 44 30.88 -9.96 21.39
N ILE A 45 30.05 -11.01 21.41
CA ILE A 45 30.24 -12.37 21.97
C ILE A 45 30.92 -12.51 23.36
N VAL A 46 30.20 -13.17 24.28
CA VAL A 46 30.79 -14.15 25.21
C VAL A 46 29.85 -15.34 25.39
N ALA A 47 30.38 -16.55 25.21
CA ALA A 47 29.75 -17.82 25.55
C ALA A 47 30.19 -18.27 26.95
N SER A 48 29.31 -18.96 27.68
CA SER A 48 29.70 -19.77 28.85
C SER A 48 28.85 -21.03 28.92
N SER A 49 29.55 -22.16 28.89
CA SER A 49 29.05 -23.51 29.09
C SER A 49 29.10 -23.88 30.57
N ARG A 50 28.12 -24.64 31.08
CA ARG A 50 28.37 -25.69 32.09
C ARG A 50 27.27 -26.76 32.14
N LYS A 51 27.74 -27.95 32.52
CA LYS A 51 27.23 -29.32 32.37
C LYS A 51 26.31 -29.79 33.51
N GLY A 52 25.53 -30.83 33.22
CA GLY A 52 25.18 -31.94 34.13
C GLY A 52 23.68 -32.02 34.48
N GLY A 53 22.97 -33.15 34.43
CA GLY A 53 23.35 -34.54 34.18
C GLY A 53 22.14 -35.48 34.05
N ARG A 54 22.48 -36.72 33.69
CA ARG A 54 21.75 -37.98 33.44
C ARG A 54 20.44 -38.28 34.22
N GLY A 55 19.54 -39.00 33.54
CA GLY A 55 18.54 -39.90 34.13
C GLY A 55 17.78 -40.72 33.07
N MET A 56 18.08 -42.02 32.98
CA MET A 56 17.45 -43.01 32.07
C MET A 56 16.11 -43.50 32.60
N GLY A 57 15.17 -43.79 31.69
CA GLY A 57 13.96 -44.57 31.95
C GLY A 57 13.40 -45.10 30.63
N ARG A 58 13.80 -46.33 30.26
CA ARG A 58 13.13 -47.16 29.25
C ARG A 58 11.89 -47.76 29.91
N ASP A 59 10.79 -47.87 29.17
CA ASP A 59 10.12 -49.16 29.01
C ASP A 59 9.25 -49.19 27.74
N SER A 60 9.35 -50.34 27.11
CA SER A 60 8.79 -50.77 25.83
C SER A 60 7.41 -51.39 26.00
N SER A 61 6.56 -51.23 24.98
CA SER A 61 5.88 -52.29 24.18
C SER A 61 4.36 -52.00 24.19
N SER A 62 3.55 -52.28 23.17
CA SER A 62 3.63 -53.21 22.05
C SER A 62 2.61 -52.83 20.96
N SER A 63 2.98 -53.13 19.71
CA SER A 63 2.17 -53.58 18.55
C SER A 63 0.68 -53.20 18.40
N SER A 64 0.35 -52.61 17.25
CA SER A 64 -0.53 -53.30 16.28
C SER A 64 -0.48 -52.63 14.89
N SER A 65 -0.24 -53.49 13.92
CA SER A 65 -0.20 -53.29 12.48
C SER A 65 -1.60 -53.06 11.91
N VAL A 66 -1.82 -51.93 11.24
CA VAL A 66 -2.87 -51.80 10.23
C VAL A 66 -2.29 -51.04 9.04
N ALA A 67 -2.22 -51.75 7.91
CA ALA A 67 -1.85 -51.24 6.60
C ALA A 67 -2.68 -49.98 6.27
N ARG A 68 -2.00 -48.85 6.07
CA ARG A 68 -2.61 -47.66 5.47
C ARG A 68 -2.03 -47.47 4.08
N ALA A 69 -2.91 -47.75 3.12
CA ALA A 69 -2.77 -47.54 1.71
C ALA A 69 -2.07 -46.21 1.39
N HIS A 70 -1.13 -46.29 0.45
CA HIS A 70 -0.60 -45.17 -0.31
C HIS A 70 -1.75 -44.44 -1.00
N ARG A 71 -2.34 -43.45 -0.31
CA ARG A 71 -3.11 -42.39 -0.97
C ARG A 71 -2.10 -41.35 -1.45
N GLN A 72 -1.64 -41.50 -2.69
CA GLN A 72 -1.13 -40.37 -3.47
C GLN A 72 -2.30 -39.42 -3.71
N GLY A 73 -2.56 -38.55 -2.73
CA GLY A 73 -3.53 -37.47 -2.83
C GLY A 73 -2.81 -36.13 -2.94
N GLY A 74 -2.83 -35.56 -4.15
CA GLY A 74 -2.78 -34.12 -4.44
C GLY A 74 -1.92 -33.20 -3.55
N ARG A 75 -0.59 -33.24 -3.71
CA ARG A 75 0.32 -32.18 -3.22
C ARG A 75 0.43 -30.95 -4.15
N GLY A 76 -0.30 -30.95 -5.28
CA GLY A 76 -0.20 -29.91 -6.31
C GLY A 76 -0.93 -28.59 -6.00
N GLY A 77 -1.91 -28.58 -5.10
CA GLY A 77 -2.75 -27.40 -4.85
C GLY A 77 -2.09 -26.32 -3.98
N ARG A 78 -1.33 -26.72 -2.95
CA ARG A 78 -0.73 -25.78 -2.00
C ARG A 78 0.48 -25.04 -2.58
N GLY A 79 1.36 -25.78 -3.27
CA GLY A 79 2.53 -25.19 -3.95
C GLY A 79 2.15 -24.24 -5.09
N GLY A 80 1.12 -24.59 -5.87
CA GLY A 80 0.58 -23.71 -6.92
C GLY A 80 -0.04 -22.43 -6.35
N MET A 81 -0.79 -22.54 -5.25
CA MET A 81 -1.37 -21.37 -4.57
C MET A 81 -0.29 -20.44 -4.01
N ASP A 82 0.74 -20.99 -3.39
CA ASP A 82 1.86 -20.22 -2.84
C ASP A 82 2.64 -19.51 -3.96
N ARG A 83 2.80 -20.16 -5.12
CA ARG A 83 3.40 -19.59 -6.34
C ARG A 83 2.62 -18.38 -6.85
N ILE A 84 1.30 -18.48 -6.98
CA ILE A 84 0.44 -17.37 -7.45
C ILE A 84 0.41 -16.22 -6.44
N ASN A 85 0.35 -16.51 -5.15
CA ASN A 85 0.40 -15.49 -4.11
C ASN A 85 1.74 -14.74 -4.12
N ALA A 86 2.86 -15.46 -4.33
CA ALA A 86 4.19 -14.87 -4.44
C ALA A 86 4.32 -13.98 -5.68
N LEU A 87 3.70 -14.38 -6.80
CA LEU A 87 3.59 -13.56 -8.01
C LEU A 87 2.82 -12.26 -7.73
N GLY A 88 1.61 -12.33 -7.14
CA GLY A 88 0.81 -11.13 -6.82
C GLY A 88 1.52 -10.15 -5.88
N ARG A 89 2.27 -10.65 -4.89
CA ARG A 89 3.11 -9.81 -4.02
C ARG A 89 4.25 -9.12 -4.77
N LEU A 90 4.88 -9.83 -5.71
CA LEU A 90 5.92 -9.26 -6.57
C LEU A 90 5.34 -8.20 -7.50
N LEU A 91 4.21 -8.47 -8.17
CA LEU A 91 3.51 -7.52 -9.03
C LEU A 91 3.15 -6.23 -8.27
N THR A 92 2.66 -6.36 -7.03
CA THR A 92 2.37 -5.19 -6.17
C THR A 92 3.61 -4.30 -6.00
N ARG A 93 4.77 -4.91 -5.75
CA ARG A 93 6.02 -4.17 -5.54
C ARG A 93 6.52 -3.53 -6.83
N ILE A 94 6.51 -4.27 -7.95
CA ILE A 94 6.94 -3.76 -9.26
C ILE A 94 6.09 -2.55 -9.65
N LEU A 95 4.76 -2.76 -9.72
CA LEU A 95 3.83 -1.75 -10.25
C LEU A 95 3.73 -0.50 -9.38
N ARG A 96 3.96 -0.60 -8.06
CA ARG A 96 3.87 0.57 -7.17
C ARG A 96 5.17 1.31 -6.99
N HIS A 97 6.30 0.62 -7.09
CA HIS A 97 7.57 1.15 -6.56
C HIS A 97 8.78 0.99 -7.49
N GLN A 98 8.80 -0.01 -8.37
CA GLN A 98 10.04 -0.37 -9.07
C GLN A 98 9.95 -0.29 -10.60
N ALA A 99 8.81 0.08 -11.18
CA ALA A 99 8.67 0.08 -12.63
C ALA A 99 9.72 0.97 -13.33
N SER A 100 9.96 2.18 -12.79
CA SER A 100 11.01 3.08 -13.30
C SER A 100 12.41 2.49 -13.12
N ASP A 101 12.73 1.92 -11.96
CA ASP A 101 14.04 1.30 -11.68
C ASP A 101 14.32 0.11 -12.63
N LEU A 102 13.26 -0.63 -12.95
CA LEU A 102 13.29 -1.78 -13.84
C LEU A 102 13.16 -1.40 -15.32
N LYS A 103 13.12 -0.10 -15.64
CA LYS A 103 12.99 0.47 -16.99
C LYS A 103 11.76 -0.08 -17.74
N LEU A 104 10.69 -0.37 -17.02
CA LEU A 104 9.41 -0.69 -17.63
C LEU A 104 8.79 0.59 -18.19
N ASP A 105 8.23 0.48 -19.40
CA ASP A 105 7.46 1.53 -20.05
C ASP A 105 6.08 1.64 -19.39
N MET A 106 6.01 2.43 -18.30
CA MET A 106 4.78 2.68 -17.55
C MET A 106 4.11 3.96 -18.04
N ARG A 107 2.85 3.82 -18.45
CA ARG A 107 1.97 4.93 -18.81
C ARG A 107 1.63 5.82 -17.62
N SER A 108 1.17 7.04 -17.88
CA SER A 108 0.75 7.99 -16.84
C SER A 108 -0.43 7.49 -16.00
N ASP A 109 -1.29 6.64 -16.58
CA ASP A 109 -2.38 5.96 -15.89
C ASP A 109 -1.96 4.66 -15.15
N GLY A 110 -0.66 4.37 -15.12
CA GLY A 110 -0.03 3.27 -14.40
C GLY A 110 -0.01 1.93 -15.14
N PHE A 111 -0.54 1.84 -16.37
CA PHE A 111 -0.52 0.59 -17.13
C PHE A 111 0.87 0.25 -17.68
N VAL A 112 1.20 -1.04 -17.61
CA VAL A 112 2.40 -1.66 -18.19
C VAL A 112 1.98 -2.94 -18.92
N ARG A 113 2.63 -3.25 -20.04
CA ARG A 113 2.43 -4.52 -20.76
C ARG A 113 2.89 -5.71 -19.92
N VAL A 114 2.04 -6.72 -19.75
CA VAL A 114 2.34 -7.92 -18.95
C VAL A 114 3.54 -8.69 -19.50
N HIS A 115 3.69 -8.77 -20.82
CA HIS A 115 4.82 -9.42 -21.47
C HIS A 115 6.17 -8.83 -21.06
N GLU A 116 6.27 -7.50 -20.97
CA GLU A 116 7.49 -6.81 -20.55
C GLU A 116 7.82 -7.09 -19.08
N ILE A 117 6.81 -7.20 -18.21
CA ILE A 117 7.01 -7.61 -16.81
C ILE A 117 7.56 -9.03 -16.73
N LEU A 118 7.00 -9.98 -17.49
CA LEU A 118 7.41 -11.39 -17.44
C LEU A 118 8.84 -11.63 -17.95
N LYS A 119 9.39 -10.74 -18.79
CA LYS A 119 10.79 -10.79 -19.25
C LYS A 119 11.81 -10.34 -18.21
N LEU A 120 11.39 -9.68 -17.13
CA LEU A 120 12.30 -9.18 -16.11
C LEU A 120 13.10 -10.31 -15.46
N ASN A 121 14.40 -10.09 -15.27
CA ASN A 121 15.27 -11.04 -14.57
C ASN A 121 15.14 -10.88 -13.04
N THR A 122 13.94 -11.14 -12.52
CA THR A 122 13.64 -11.09 -11.09
C THR A 122 12.95 -12.38 -10.66
N THR A 123 12.97 -12.65 -9.35
CA THR A 123 12.32 -13.80 -8.75
C THR A 123 11.17 -13.38 -7.85
N THR A 124 10.12 -14.20 -7.80
CA THR A 124 9.06 -14.08 -6.81
C THR A 124 9.59 -14.38 -5.41
N PHE A 125 8.80 -14.04 -4.39
CA PHE A 125 9.13 -14.36 -2.99
C PHE A 125 9.23 -15.87 -2.70
N ALA A 126 8.72 -16.72 -3.59
CA ALA A 126 8.87 -18.17 -3.53
C ALA A 126 10.11 -18.69 -4.30
N GLY A 127 10.97 -17.79 -4.79
CA GLY A 127 12.19 -18.15 -5.55
C GLY A 127 11.94 -18.52 -7.01
N VAL A 128 10.72 -18.35 -7.53
CA VAL A 128 10.38 -18.67 -8.93
C VAL A 128 10.72 -17.49 -9.83
N PRO A 129 11.55 -17.64 -10.88
CA PRO A 129 11.81 -16.58 -11.86
C PRO A 129 10.55 -16.10 -12.59
N LEU A 130 10.43 -14.80 -12.84
CA LEU A 130 9.27 -14.21 -13.54
C LEU A 130 9.02 -14.84 -14.92
N ARG A 131 10.09 -15.10 -15.68
CA ARG A 131 10.03 -15.74 -17.01
C ARG A 131 9.39 -17.13 -17.04
N LEU A 132 9.23 -17.78 -15.89
CA LEU A 132 8.55 -19.09 -15.80
C LEU A 132 7.04 -18.94 -15.56
N HIS A 133 6.55 -17.71 -15.40
CA HIS A 133 5.14 -17.41 -15.25
C HIS A 133 4.49 -17.08 -16.59
N THR A 134 3.18 -17.32 -16.69
CA THR A 134 2.39 -17.04 -17.89
C THR A 134 1.44 -15.85 -17.68
N PRO A 135 0.96 -15.21 -18.76
CA PRO A 135 -0.10 -14.20 -18.66
C PRO A 135 -1.35 -14.72 -17.94
N GLU A 136 -1.70 -16.00 -18.11
CA GLU A 136 -2.83 -16.61 -17.42
C GLU A 136 -2.61 -16.69 -15.90
N GLU A 137 -1.39 -17.01 -15.45
CA GLU A 137 -1.06 -16.95 -14.02
C GLU A 137 -1.15 -15.52 -13.46
N VAL A 138 -0.88 -14.49 -14.28
CA VAL A 138 -1.11 -13.09 -13.90
C VAL A 138 -2.61 -12.80 -13.75
N ARG A 139 -3.45 -13.26 -14.68
CA ARG A 139 -4.92 -13.14 -14.54
C ARG A 139 -5.43 -13.81 -13.27
N VAL A 140 -4.96 -15.02 -12.99
CA VAL A 140 -5.31 -15.74 -11.75
C VAL A 140 -4.81 -14.98 -10.51
N ALA A 141 -3.60 -14.42 -10.53
CA ALA A 141 -3.08 -13.61 -9.43
C ALA A 141 -3.92 -12.36 -9.17
N VAL A 142 -4.38 -11.68 -10.23
CA VAL A 142 -5.27 -10.52 -10.13
C VAL A 142 -6.65 -10.92 -9.60
N ALA A 143 -7.25 -11.98 -10.17
CA ALA A 143 -8.57 -12.46 -9.76
C ALA A 143 -8.62 -12.92 -8.30
N ARG A 144 -7.50 -13.41 -7.75
CA ARG A 144 -7.38 -13.86 -6.35
C ARG A 144 -6.94 -12.76 -5.39
N ASP A 145 -6.63 -11.56 -5.88
CA ASP A 145 -6.26 -10.47 -4.99
C ASP A 145 -7.51 -9.93 -4.27
N ASN A 146 -7.69 -10.39 -3.04
CA ASN A 146 -8.79 -9.99 -2.15
C ASN A 146 -8.83 -8.48 -1.85
N LYS A 147 -7.85 -7.69 -2.31
CA LYS A 147 -7.78 -6.24 -2.12
C LYS A 147 -8.05 -5.46 -3.41
N GLN A 148 -8.32 -6.17 -4.51
CA GLN A 148 -8.56 -5.61 -5.84
C GLN A 148 -7.51 -4.55 -6.20
N ARG A 149 -6.24 -4.86 -5.95
CA ARG A 149 -5.11 -3.94 -6.11
C ARG A 149 -4.80 -3.63 -7.56
N PHE A 150 -5.27 -4.45 -8.49
CA PHE A 150 -4.88 -4.42 -9.88
C PHE A 150 -6.09 -4.30 -10.78
N THR A 151 -5.88 -3.67 -11.92
CA THR A 151 -6.79 -3.67 -13.06
C THR A 151 -6.03 -4.23 -14.26
N LEU A 152 -6.69 -5.10 -15.01
CA LEU A 152 -6.22 -5.62 -16.29
C LEU A 152 -6.96 -4.89 -17.42
N SER A 153 -6.26 -4.66 -18.52
CA SER A 153 -6.81 -4.12 -19.76
C SER A 153 -6.28 -4.94 -20.93
N GLU A 154 -7.07 -5.05 -22.00
CA GLU A 154 -6.61 -5.60 -23.27
C GLU A 154 -6.75 -4.54 -24.35
N GLU A 155 -5.62 -4.15 -24.94
CA GLU A 155 -5.54 -3.10 -25.96
C GLU A 155 -4.66 -3.63 -27.09
N ASP A 156 -5.16 -3.57 -28.33
CA ASP A 156 -4.45 -4.03 -29.53
C ASP A 156 -3.92 -5.48 -29.45
N GLY A 157 -4.62 -6.35 -28.71
CA GLY A 157 -4.22 -7.75 -28.50
C GLY A 157 -3.16 -7.96 -27.43
N GLU A 158 -2.70 -6.90 -26.76
CA GLU A 158 -1.75 -6.95 -25.66
C GLU A 158 -2.46 -6.88 -24.30
N LEU A 159 -2.01 -7.71 -23.36
CA LEU A 159 -2.50 -7.67 -21.98
C LEU A 159 -1.70 -6.63 -21.18
N LEU A 160 -2.38 -5.65 -20.61
CA LEU A 160 -1.82 -4.64 -19.71
C LEU A 160 -2.29 -4.84 -18.28
N ILE A 161 -1.47 -4.39 -17.33
CA ILE A 161 -1.78 -4.39 -15.90
C ILE A 161 -1.34 -3.08 -15.26
N ARG A 162 -2.14 -2.58 -14.31
CA ARG A 162 -1.76 -1.47 -13.42
C ARG A 162 -2.09 -1.80 -11.97
N ALA A 163 -1.49 -1.06 -11.04
CA ALA A 163 -2.00 -1.00 -9.66
C ALA A 163 -3.02 0.14 -9.53
N ASN A 164 -4.08 -0.06 -8.76
CA ASN A 164 -5.18 0.92 -8.61
C ASN A 164 -4.83 2.08 -7.67
N GLN A 165 -3.79 1.91 -6.84
CA GLN A 165 -3.30 2.92 -5.91
C GLN A 165 -1.95 2.51 -5.31
N GLY A 166 -1.39 3.40 -4.50
CA GLY A 166 -0.25 3.11 -3.61
C GLY A 166 1.11 3.29 -4.27
N HIS A 167 1.16 4.03 -5.38
CA HIS A 167 2.38 4.36 -6.10
C HIS A 167 3.31 5.25 -5.26
N SER A 168 4.61 5.06 -5.48
CA SER A 168 5.67 6.01 -5.19
C SER A 168 6.40 6.47 -6.46
N ILE A 169 5.95 6.01 -7.62
CA ILE A 169 6.50 6.32 -8.94
C ILE A 169 5.86 7.60 -9.43
N THR A 170 6.67 8.62 -9.72
CA THR A 170 6.20 9.96 -10.11
C THR A 170 5.70 10.05 -11.55
N THR A 171 5.98 9.06 -12.39
CA THR A 171 5.45 8.97 -13.76
C THR A 171 3.93 8.80 -13.77
N VAL A 172 3.36 8.19 -12.72
CA VAL A 172 1.92 7.99 -12.61
C VAL A 172 1.25 9.31 -12.21
N SER A 173 0.36 9.79 -13.06
CA SER A 173 -0.46 10.97 -12.81
C SER A 173 -1.66 10.61 -11.94
N THR A 174 -1.89 11.40 -10.89
CA THR A 174 -3.05 11.27 -10.00
C THR A 174 -4.35 11.39 -10.78
N ASP A 175 -4.43 12.36 -11.71
CA ASP A 175 -5.65 12.68 -12.47
C ASP A 175 -6.01 11.60 -13.51
N ASP A 176 -5.01 10.85 -14.01
CA ASP A 176 -5.23 9.77 -14.98
C ASP A 176 -5.62 8.45 -14.28
N LEU A 177 -5.26 8.29 -13.01
CA LEU A 177 -5.46 7.07 -12.23
C LEU A 177 -6.70 7.12 -11.33
N LEU A 178 -7.01 8.29 -10.75
CA LEU A 178 -7.98 8.44 -9.68
C LEU A 178 -9.11 9.40 -10.07
N LYS A 179 -10.29 9.18 -9.49
CA LYS A 179 -11.45 10.06 -9.71
C LYS A 179 -11.55 11.09 -8.59
N PRO A 180 -11.72 12.39 -8.87
CA PRO A 180 -11.86 13.40 -7.82
C PRO A 180 -13.15 13.19 -7.03
N ILE A 181 -13.09 13.48 -5.73
CA ILE A 181 -14.23 13.54 -4.81
C ILE A 181 -14.63 15.02 -4.68
N LEU A 182 -15.86 15.34 -5.06
CA LEU A 182 -16.31 16.74 -5.14
C LEU A 182 -17.33 17.12 -4.07
N SER A 183 -17.82 16.15 -3.31
CA SER A 183 -18.83 16.33 -2.27
C SER A 183 -18.66 15.33 -1.12
N ILE A 184 -19.26 15.63 0.03
CA ILE A 184 -19.26 14.73 1.19
C ILE A 184 -20.04 13.43 0.92
N ASP A 185 -21.07 13.48 0.08
CA ASP A 185 -21.92 12.32 -0.23
C ASP A 185 -21.16 11.22 -1.00
N GLU A 186 -20.08 11.58 -1.69
CA GLU A 186 -19.19 10.65 -2.38
C GLU A 186 -18.21 9.95 -1.43
N ALA A 187 -18.02 10.46 -0.21
CA ALA A 187 -17.10 9.95 0.80
C ALA A 187 -17.68 10.07 2.24
N PRO A 188 -18.82 9.43 2.53
CA PRO A 188 -19.51 9.56 3.82
C PRO A 188 -18.67 9.00 4.98
N VAL A 189 -17.77 8.06 4.68
CA VAL A 189 -16.77 7.54 5.62
C VAL A 189 -15.40 7.71 4.98
N CYS A 190 -14.50 8.40 5.67
CA CYS A 190 -13.12 8.57 5.25
C CYS A 190 -12.21 8.39 6.47
N VAL A 191 -11.72 7.16 6.66
CA VAL A 191 -11.08 6.74 7.91
C VAL A 191 -9.70 6.13 7.68
N HIS A 192 -8.73 6.54 8.49
CA HIS A 192 -7.38 6.01 8.49
C HIS A 192 -7.18 5.11 9.71
N GLY A 193 -6.85 3.84 9.47
CA GLY A 193 -6.48 2.91 10.52
C GLY A 193 -4.98 2.95 10.80
N THR A 194 -4.61 3.10 12.07
CA THR A 194 -3.22 3.15 12.53
C THR A 194 -3.05 2.37 13.84
N TYR A 195 -1.84 2.42 14.41
CA TYR A 195 -1.52 1.81 15.68
C TYR A 195 -1.32 2.89 16.75
N ARG A 196 -1.72 2.62 18.00
CA ARG A 196 -1.68 3.55 19.14
C ARG A 196 -0.30 4.15 19.34
N ARG A 197 0.75 3.34 19.16
CA ARG A 197 2.16 3.77 19.27
C ARG A 197 2.55 4.91 18.31
N TYR A 198 1.79 5.14 17.23
CA TYR A 198 2.03 6.23 16.29
C TYR A 198 1.15 7.45 16.53
N LEU A 199 0.16 7.36 17.42
CA LEU A 199 -0.85 8.38 17.58
C LEU A 199 -0.25 9.73 17.99
N GLU A 200 0.67 9.74 18.96
CA GLU A 200 1.32 10.98 19.41
C GLU A 200 2.06 11.69 18.27
N SER A 201 2.83 10.95 17.48
CA SER A 201 3.54 11.49 16.31
C SER A 201 2.58 12.00 15.22
N ILE A 202 1.45 11.32 15.02
CA ILE A 202 0.41 11.73 14.06
C ILE A 202 -0.28 13.01 14.54
N LEU A 203 -0.57 13.15 15.83
CA LEU A 203 -1.17 14.37 16.38
C LEU A 203 -0.23 15.58 16.24
N GLN A 204 1.08 15.37 16.44
CA GLN A 204 2.07 16.44 16.31
C GLN A 204 2.36 16.83 14.86
N SER A 205 2.40 15.86 13.95
CA SER A 205 2.94 16.07 12.59
C SER A 205 1.96 15.78 11.45
N GLY A 206 0.72 15.45 11.76
CA GLY A 206 -0.31 15.02 10.81
C GLY A 206 -0.08 13.61 10.26
N LEU A 207 -1.01 13.16 9.40
CA LEU A 207 -0.84 11.94 8.62
C LEU A 207 0.01 12.26 7.39
N LYS A 208 1.19 11.65 7.30
CA LYS A 208 2.12 11.86 6.18
C LYS A 208 1.95 10.78 5.11
N ARG A 209 2.07 11.16 3.83
CA ARG A 209 2.11 10.21 2.70
C ARG A 209 3.36 9.31 2.72
N MET A 210 4.36 9.68 3.52
CA MET A 210 5.67 9.01 3.61
C MET A 210 6.32 8.94 2.21
N LYS A 211 6.78 7.75 1.79
CA LYS A 211 7.37 7.55 0.47
C LYS A 211 6.34 7.43 -0.67
N ARG A 212 5.05 7.39 -0.37
CA ARG A 212 3.98 7.27 -1.39
C ARG A 212 3.59 8.65 -1.91
N LEU A 213 2.82 8.67 -3.00
CA LEU A 213 2.22 9.90 -3.53
C LEU A 213 1.04 10.41 -2.67
N HIS A 214 0.35 9.51 -1.96
CA HIS A 214 -0.88 9.86 -1.24
C HIS A 214 -0.93 9.31 0.19
N VAL A 215 -1.58 10.03 1.09
CA VAL A 215 -2.20 9.48 2.31
C VAL A 215 -3.41 8.65 1.89
N HIS A 216 -3.61 7.49 2.54
CA HIS A 216 -4.67 6.55 2.18
C HIS A 216 -5.70 6.48 3.32
N PHE A 217 -6.96 6.52 2.94
CA PHE A 217 -8.12 6.35 3.78
C PHE A 217 -8.99 5.23 3.24
N SER A 218 -9.73 4.59 4.14
CA SER A 218 -10.76 3.62 3.83
C SER A 218 -12.12 4.31 3.74
N SER A 219 -12.96 3.80 2.84
CA SER A 219 -14.37 4.20 2.67
C SER A 219 -15.32 3.51 3.66
N GLY A 220 -14.78 2.77 4.64
CA GLY A 220 -15.53 2.11 5.70
C GLY A 220 -14.61 1.58 6.81
N LEU A 221 -15.18 0.85 7.76
CA LEU A 221 -14.50 0.36 8.97
C LEU A 221 -13.82 -1.00 8.74
N PRO A 222 -12.85 -1.39 9.61
CA PRO A 222 -12.38 -2.77 9.61
C PRO A 222 -13.55 -3.72 9.81
N MET A 223 -13.61 -4.80 9.03
CA MET A 223 -14.65 -5.85 9.06
C MET A 223 -15.99 -5.49 8.41
N ASP A 224 -16.19 -4.25 7.94
CA ASP A 224 -17.28 -3.99 6.99
C ASP A 224 -16.99 -4.81 5.73
N GLY A 225 -17.92 -5.69 5.33
CA GLY A 225 -17.74 -6.60 4.19
C GLY A 225 -17.46 -5.86 2.87
N GLU A 226 -17.83 -4.57 2.81
CA GLU A 226 -17.61 -3.68 1.67
C GLU A 226 -16.19 -3.08 1.65
N VAL A 227 -15.46 -3.12 2.77
CA VAL A 227 -14.11 -2.56 2.90
C VAL A 227 -13.07 -3.59 2.48
N ILE A 228 -12.81 -3.57 1.18
CA ILE A 228 -11.90 -4.49 0.51
C ILE A 228 -10.43 -4.03 0.66
N SER A 229 -10.19 -2.72 0.74
CA SER A 229 -8.85 -2.12 0.68
C SER A 229 -8.74 -0.86 1.56
N GLY A 230 -7.58 -0.21 1.58
CA GLY A 230 -7.39 1.06 2.30
C GLY A 230 -7.04 0.94 3.79
N MET A 231 -7.30 -0.20 4.44
CA MET A 231 -6.94 -0.42 5.85
C MET A 231 -6.24 -1.76 6.13
N ARG A 232 -5.47 -1.83 7.21
CA ARG A 232 -4.95 -3.09 7.76
C ARG A 232 -5.97 -3.69 8.72
N ARG A 233 -5.96 -5.02 8.87
CA ARG A 233 -6.94 -5.73 9.71
C ARG A 233 -6.63 -5.65 11.21
N ASP A 234 -5.37 -5.38 11.54
CA ASP A 234 -4.80 -5.40 12.89
C ASP A 234 -4.57 -4.00 13.48
N VAL A 235 -5.27 -2.98 12.96
CA VAL A 235 -5.23 -1.62 13.51
C VAL A 235 -5.93 -1.57 14.87
N ASP A 236 -5.50 -0.66 15.74
CA ASP A 236 -6.08 -0.48 17.08
C ASP A 236 -6.57 0.98 17.34
N VAL A 237 -6.41 1.86 16.33
CA VAL A 237 -6.89 3.25 16.33
C VAL A 237 -7.44 3.61 14.95
N LEU A 238 -8.57 4.31 14.94
CA LEU A 238 -9.18 4.90 13.75
C LEU A 238 -9.17 6.42 13.84
N ILE A 239 -8.73 7.08 12.79
CA ILE A 239 -8.72 8.55 12.63
C ILE A 239 -9.65 8.90 11.49
N TYR A 240 -10.71 9.67 11.78
CA TYR A 240 -11.69 10.08 10.78
C TYR A 240 -11.30 11.45 10.22
N LEU A 241 -11.33 11.57 8.90
CA LEU A 241 -11.14 12.85 8.22
C LEU A 241 -12.45 13.63 8.22
N ASP A 242 -12.38 14.92 8.55
CA ASP A 242 -13.43 15.89 8.28
C ASP A 242 -13.39 16.26 6.79
N VAL A 243 -14.12 15.48 5.98
CA VAL A 243 -14.14 15.62 4.51
C VAL A 243 -14.70 16.98 4.09
N GLU A 244 -15.75 17.47 4.76
CA GLU A 244 -16.34 18.76 4.43
C GLU A 244 -15.33 19.89 4.66
N LYS A 245 -14.68 19.91 5.82
CA LYS A 245 -13.65 20.91 6.12
C LYS A 245 -12.46 20.78 5.18
N ALA A 246 -12.01 19.56 4.89
CA ALA A 246 -10.90 19.30 3.97
C ALA A 246 -11.19 19.88 2.57
N LEU A 247 -12.35 19.54 1.98
CA LEU A 247 -12.74 20.05 0.65
C LEU A 247 -12.91 21.57 0.65
N ARG A 248 -13.57 22.13 1.67
CA ARG A 248 -13.80 23.58 1.79
C ARG A 248 -12.49 24.36 1.87
N GLU A 249 -11.47 23.80 2.50
CA GLU A 249 -10.14 24.41 2.63
C GLU A 249 -9.19 24.02 1.49
N GLY A 250 -9.68 23.38 0.43
CA GLY A 250 -8.92 23.12 -0.79
C GLY A 250 -8.05 21.87 -0.76
N MET A 251 -8.25 20.94 0.17
CA MET A 251 -7.62 19.63 0.12
C MET A 251 -8.26 18.79 -1.00
N GLU A 252 -7.47 18.39 -1.98
CA GLU A 252 -7.92 17.52 -3.06
C GLU A 252 -8.06 16.09 -2.55
N LEU A 253 -9.24 15.51 -2.74
CA LEU A 253 -9.56 14.12 -2.40
C LEU A 253 -9.91 13.35 -3.66
N PHE A 254 -9.51 12.09 -3.70
CA PHE A 254 -9.74 11.21 -4.84
C PHE A 254 -10.18 9.83 -4.37
N VAL A 255 -10.81 9.07 -5.25
CA VAL A 255 -11.16 7.66 -5.05
C VAL A 255 -10.54 6.80 -6.14
N SER A 256 -9.94 5.68 -5.74
CA SER A 256 -9.42 4.67 -6.67
C SER A 256 -10.51 3.71 -7.15
N ASP A 257 -10.19 2.92 -8.18
CA ASP A 257 -11.08 1.85 -8.67
C ASP A 257 -11.47 0.85 -7.57
N ASN A 258 -10.57 0.56 -6.63
CA ASN A 258 -10.84 -0.28 -5.46
C ASN A 258 -11.29 0.49 -4.20
N LYS A 259 -11.95 1.64 -4.41
CA LYS A 259 -12.69 2.40 -3.38
C LYS A 259 -11.83 2.89 -2.20
N VAL A 260 -10.52 3.03 -2.40
CA VAL A 260 -9.64 3.69 -1.44
C VAL A 260 -9.74 5.19 -1.66
N ILE A 261 -9.86 5.95 -0.59
CA ILE A 261 -9.85 7.42 -0.64
C ILE A 261 -8.41 7.90 -0.45
N LEU A 262 -7.97 8.85 -1.28
CA LEU A 262 -6.59 9.29 -1.36
C LEU A 262 -6.50 10.82 -1.37
N THR A 263 -5.43 11.35 -0.79
CA THR A 263 -5.07 12.76 -0.90
C THR A 263 -3.56 12.92 -0.81
N GLU A 264 -3.00 13.87 -1.54
CA GLU A 264 -1.61 14.29 -1.35
C GLU A 264 -1.46 15.06 -0.02
N GLY A 265 -2.56 15.59 0.53
CA GLY A 265 -2.56 16.51 1.64
C GLY A 265 -2.00 17.89 1.24
N PHE A 266 -1.66 18.69 2.24
CA PHE A 266 -0.87 19.91 2.06
C PHE A 266 0.60 19.55 2.23
N ASP A 267 1.39 19.70 1.16
CA ASP A 267 2.82 19.36 1.12
C ASP A 267 3.13 17.93 1.62
N GLY A 268 2.26 16.97 1.29
CA GLY A 268 2.42 15.56 1.68
C GLY A 268 1.82 15.20 3.04
N VAL A 269 1.08 16.11 3.69
CA VAL A 269 0.58 15.96 5.05
C VAL A 269 -0.92 16.28 5.14
N VAL A 270 -1.67 15.47 5.89
CA VAL A 270 -3.02 15.82 6.37
C VAL A 270 -2.88 16.27 7.83
N PRO A 271 -2.97 17.58 8.13
CA PRO A 271 -2.83 18.09 9.49
C PRO A 271 -3.93 17.61 10.43
N ALA A 272 -3.61 17.49 11.73
CA ALA A 272 -4.55 17.01 12.75
C ALA A 272 -5.81 17.89 12.90
N ARG A 273 -5.75 19.17 12.52
CA ARG A 273 -6.92 20.07 12.48
C ARG A 273 -8.03 19.64 11.53
N PHE A 274 -7.77 18.66 10.64
CA PHE A 274 -8.76 18.03 9.77
C PHE A 274 -9.26 16.69 10.31
N PHE A 275 -8.84 16.25 11.50
CA PHE A 275 -9.39 15.05 12.10
C PHE A 275 -10.74 15.38 12.74
N LEU A 276 -11.79 14.71 12.28
CA LEU A 276 -13.14 14.83 12.83
C LEU A 276 -13.24 14.19 14.21
N LYS A 277 -12.69 12.98 14.35
CA LYS A 277 -12.61 12.24 15.61
C LYS A 277 -11.55 11.15 15.55
N ILE A 278 -11.13 10.68 16.71
CA ILE A 278 -10.24 9.54 16.88
C ILE A 278 -10.89 8.57 17.87
N GLU A 279 -10.83 7.28 17.57
CA GLU A 279 -11.39 6.24 18.45
C GLU A 279 -10.51 4.99 18.47
N THR A 280 -10.66 4.20 19.53
CA THR A 280 -10.02 2.89 19.66
C THR A 280 -10.68 1.87 18.73
N TRP A 281 -9.93 0.84 18.33
CA TRP A 281 -10.48 -0.30 17.60
C TRP A 281 -10.00 -1.61 18.24
N PRO A 282 -10.87 -2.62 18.42
CA PRO A 282 -12.30 -2.65 18.10
C PRO A 282 -13.21 -1.98 19.16
N GLY A 283 -12.65 -1.42 20.24
CA GLY A 283 -13.42 -0.90 21.39
C GLY A 283 -14.28 0.34 21.13
N ARG A 284 -13.99 1.13 20.09
CA ARG A 284 -14.75 2.34 19.69
C ARG A 284 -14.83 3.44 20.73
N GLU A 285 -13.94 3.43 21.71
CA GLU A 285 -13.84 4.49 22.72
C GLU A 285 -13.23 5.75 22.09
N ILE A 286 -13.84 6.90 22.31
CA ILE A 286 -13.35 8.17 21.78
C ILE A 286 -12.04 8.53 22.49
N ILE A 287 -11.01 8.82 21.70
CA ILE A 287 -9.73 9.34 22.18
C ILE A 287 -9.79 10.86 22.07
N SER A 288 -9.75 11.55 23.22
CA SER A 288 -9.66 13.01 23.24
C SER A 288 -8.32 13.47 22.71
N PHE A 289 -8.32 14.52 21.88
CA PHE A 289 -7.12 15.16 21.35
C PHE A 289 -7.35 16.68 21.27
N ARG A 290 -6.27 17.44 21.32
CA ARG A 290 -6.29 18.88 21.07
C ARG A 290 -5.86 19.12 19.63
N THR A 291 -6.58 19.99 18.93
CA THR A 291 -6.24 20.44 17.58
C THR A 291 -5.41 21.70 17.59
#